data_AF-A0A558N9V1-F1
#
_entry.id   AF-A0A558N9V1-F1
#
_cell.length_a   1.000
_cell.length_b   1.000
_cell.length_c   1.000
_cell.angle_alpha   90.00
_cell.angle_beta   90.00
_cell.angle_gamma   90.00
#
_symmetry.space_group_name_H-M   'P 1'
#
loop_
_entity.id
_entity.type
_entity.pdbx_description
1 polymer ?
#
loop_
_entity_poly.entity_id
_entity_poly.type
_entity_poly.pdbx_seq_one_letter_code
_entity_poly.pdbx_strand_id
1 'polypeptide(L)'
;MRNDLNGTSLNGVTAGCPLNSGCNGYELTADLDFDSNQDGVIDASDDFYNNGYGWLPVGISATAPFAAVFEGNGHTISNLYISRATTSYIGLFGYAEGATFRNIGLNGELMHVSGKAYVGGLVGRIYNGNTIINSYVSGHISGNGDYVGGLSGHAYSNNLIRASFVTGSVSGAAHTGGLIGRVYSSTTIDASFSTASVTGT
;
A
#
# COMPACT_ATOMS: atom_id res chain seq x y z
N MET A 1 -1.16 9.24 10.73
CA MET A 1 -0.53 9.88 9.55
C MET A 1 -0.54 11.39 9.75
N ARG A 2 0.61 12.06 9.66
CA ARG A 2 0.66 13.53 9.70
C ARG A 2 0.95 14.10 8.31
N ASN A 3 0.28 15.20 7.96
CA ASN A 3 0.62 16.06 6.82
C ASN A 3 1.38 17.25 7.40
N ASP A 4 2.70 17.34 7.21
CA ASP A 4 3.50 18.42 7.78
C ASP A 4 4.24 19.18 6.68
N LEU A 5 3.83 20.43 6.45
CA LEU A 5 4.51 21.39 5.58
C LEU A 5 5.64 22.16 6.29
N ASN A 6 5.84 21.94 7.60
CA ASN A 6 6.76 22.72 8.44
C ASN A 6 7.86 21.90 9.15
N GLY A 7 7.90 20.57 8.98
CA GLY A 7 9.00 19.72 9.47
C GLY A 7 9.20 19.72 10.98
N THR A 8 8.15 19.91 11.77
CA THR A 8 8.21 19.85 13.24
C THR A 8 7.49 18.62 13.76
N SER A 9 8.25 17.65 14.26
CA SER A 9 7.71 16.55 15.06
C SER A 9 7.20 17.07 16.41
N LEU A 10 6.19 16.40 16.99
CA LEU A 10 5.58 16.78 18.28
C LEU A 10 6.58 16.73 19.46
N ASN A 11 7.78 16.17 19.24
CA ASN A 11 8.83 15.97 20.25
C ASN A 11 10.24 16.40 19.81
N GLY A 12 10.38 17.23 18.76
CA GLY A 12 11.62 17.98 18.52
C GLY A 12 12.88 17.18 18.14
N VAL A 13 12.77 15.92 17.69
CA VAL A 13 13.91 15.18 17.14
C VAL A 13 13.73 15.04 15.62
N THR A 14 14.69 15.58 14.88
CA THR A 14 14.75 15.65 13.42
C THR A 14 15.26 14.32 12.85
N ALA A 15 14.34 13.46 12.42
CA ALA A 15 14.59 12.43 11.42
C ALA A 15 13.35 12.39 10.52
N GLY A 16 13.30 13.21 9.48
CA GLY A 16 12.13 13.25 8.60
C GLY A 16 12.29 13.99 7.27
N CYS A 17 13.10 15.06 7.20
CA CYS A 17 13.34 15.78 5.92
C CYS A 17 14.71 16.48 5.86
N PRO A 18 15.33 16.60 4.68
CA PRO A 18 16.46 17.50 4.46
C PRO A 18 16.05 18.95 4.72
N LEU A 19 16.87 19.68 5.48
CA LEU A 19 16.59 21.04 5.98
C LEU A 19 16.34 22.12 4.90
N ASN A 20 16.50 21.80 3.60
CA ASN A 20 16.61 22.79 2.53
C ASN A 20 15.60 22.62 1.38
N SER A 21 14.62 21.70 1.44
CA SER A 21 13.73 21.43 0.28
C SER A 21 12.22 21.45 0.56
N GLY A 22 11.77 21.61 1.81
CA GLY A 22 10.35 21.49 2.17
C GLY A 22 9.84 20.04 2.04
N CYS A 23 8.89 19.63 2.87
CA CYS A 23 8.30 18.30 2.79
C CYS A 23 7.00 18.37 1.97
N ASN A 24 6.87 17.52 0.95
CA ASN A 24 5.59 17.23 0.29
C ASN A 24 5.27 15.76 0.58
N GLY A 25 4.49 15.48 1.62
CA GLY A 25 4.23 14.09 2.02
C GLY A 25 3.57 13.86 3.37
N TYR A 26 3.44 12.59 3.69
CA TYR A 26 2.88 12.05 4.92
C TYR A 26 3.89 11.10 5.58
N GLU A 27 3.84 11.01 6.91
CA GLU A 27 4.62 10.04 7.66
C GLU A 27 3.81 9.27 8.70
N LEU A 28 4.28 8.06 9.01
CA LEU A 28 3.94 7.37 10.25
C LEU A 28 4.82 7.89 11.39
N THR A 29 4.20 8.03 12.55
CA THR A 29 4.85 8.53 13.79
C THR A 29 4.68 7.56 14.96
N ALA A 30 3.95 6.49 14.71
CA ALA A 30 3.61 5.42 15.60
C ALA A 30 3.12 4.28 14.70
N ASP A 31 3.16 3.07 15.24
CA ASP A 31 2.51 1.93 14.61
C ASP A 31 1.00 2.17 14.61
N LEU A 32 0.34 1.68 13.56
CA LEU A 32 -1.12 1.70 13.44
C LEU A 32 -1.61 0.26 13.47
N ASP A 33 -2.74 0.02 14.15
CA ASP A 33 -3.41 -1.27 14.12
C ASP A 33 -4.89 -1.05 13.77
N PHE A 34 -5.40 -1.88 12.87
CA PHE A 34 -6.80 -1.88 12.45
C PHE A 34 -7.68 -2.74 13.35
N ASP A 35 -7.11 -3.66 14.12
CA ASP A 35 -7.74 -4.30 15.28
C ASP A 35 -7.50 -3.38 16.49
N SER A 36 -8.32 -2.33 16.57
CA SER A 36 -8.13 -1.21 17.48
C SER A 36 -8.49 -1.56 18.93
N ASN A 37 -9.32 -2.58 19.14
CA ASN A 37 -9.69 -3.09 20.46
C ASN A 37 -8.84 -4.30 20.89
N GLN A 38 -8.04 -4.87 19.98
CA GLN A 38 -7.13 -6.01 20.19
C GLN A 38 -7.85 -7.31 20.59
N ASP A 39 -9.05 -7.54 20.08
CA ASP A 39 -9.80 -8.76 20.36
C ASP A 39 -9.58 -9.88 19.34
N GLY A 40 -8.79 -9.61 18.28
CA GLY A 40 -8.48 -10.56 17.22
C GLY A 40 -9.56 -10.65 16.12
N VAL A 41 -10.50 -9.71 16.06
CA VAL A 41 -11.58 -9.68 15.08
C VAL A 41 -11.75 -8.26 14.53
N ILE A 42 -11.79 -8.13 13.19
CA ILE A 42 -12.14 -6.86 12.55
C ILE A 42 -13.67 -6.72 12.49
N ASP A 43 -14.26 -5.92 13.38
CA ASP A 43 -15.71 -5.74 13.48
C ASP A 43 -16.17 -4.32 13.83
N ALA A 44 -17.47 -4.12 14.10
CA ALA A 44 -18.05 -2.81 14.36
C ALA A 44 -17.50 -2.10 15.62
N SER A 45 -16.73 -2.82 16.44
CA SER A 45 -16.01 -2.28 17.60
C SER A 45 -14.70 -1.58 17.20
N ASP A 46 -14.28 -1.69 15.94
CA ASP A 46 -13.07 -1.06 15.43
C ASP A 46 -13.28 0.32 14.82
N ASP A 47 -12.34 1.21 15.11
CA ASP A 47 -12.31 2.60 14.62
C ASP A 47 -12.40 2.70 13.08
N PHE A 48 -11.88 1.71 12.36
CA PHE A 48 -11.73 1.74 10.90
C PHE A 48 -12.60 0.73 10.15
N TYR A 49 -13.55 0.06 10.82
CA TYR A 49 -14.36 -1.01 10.23
C TYR A 49 -15.23 -0.56 9.05
N ASN A 50 -15.76 0.66 9.12
CA ASN A 50 -16.53 1.30 8.04
C ASN A 50 -17.63 0.38 7.45
N ASN A 51 -18.52 -0.14 8.30
CA ASN A 51 -19.59 -1.08 7.93
C ASN A 51 -19.08 -2.32 7.15
N GLY A 52 -17.91 -2.82 7.50
CA GLY A 52 -17.30 -3.99 6.87
C GLY A 52 -16.54 -3.69 5.57
N TYR A 53 -16.49 -2.44 5.11
CA TYR A 53 -15.68 -2.05 3.95
C TYR A 53 -14.23 -1.74 4.30
N GLY A 54 -13.95 -1.42 5.57
CA GLY A 54 -12.64 -1.02 6.03
C GLY A 54 -12.14 0.30 5.46
N TRP A 55 -10.82 0.38 5.29
CA TRP A 55 -10.09 1.54 4.80
C TRP A 55 -10.64 2.04 3.45
N LEU A 56 -10.62 3.37 3.28
CA LEU A 56 -10.89 4.03 2.02
C LEU A 56 -9.53 4.37 1.37
N PRO A 57 -9.18 3.76 0.21
CA PRO A 57 -7.88 4.00 -0.41
C PRO A 57 -7.61 5.48 -0.68
N VAL A 58 -6.36 5.90 -0.48
CA VAL A 58 -5.93 7.27 -0.80
C VAL A 58 -5.51 7.36 -2.26
N GLY A 59 -6.02 8.36 -2.96
CA GLY A 59 -5.83 8.52 -4.41
C GLY A 59 -6.57 7.43 -5.18
N ILE A 60 -7.73 7.72 -5.76
CA ILE A 60 -8.62 6.70 -6.35
C ILE A 60 -8.86 6.89 -7.85
N SER A 61 -8.21 7.87 -8.46
CA SER A 61 -8.36 8.15 -9.89
C SER A 61 -7.13 8.85 -10.47
N ALA A 62 -7.05 8.87 -11.80
CA ALA A 62 -6.06 9.65 -12.52
C ALA A 62 -6.24 11.18 -12.36
N THR A 63 -7.41 11.65 -11.94
CA THR A 63 -7.68 13.08 -11.69
C THR A 63 -7.35 13.51 -10.26
N ALA A 64 -7.19 12.55 -9.34
CA ALA A 64 -6.80 12.77 -7.96
C ALA A 64 -5.84 11.65 -7.51
N PRO A 65 -4.65 11.54 -8.13
CA PRO A 65 -3.66 10.55 -7.74
C PRO A 65 -3.05 10.91 -6.38
N PHE A 66 -2.51 9.91 -5.68
CA PHE A 66 -1.51 10.19 -4.67
C PHE A 66 -0.20 10.59 -5.37
N ALA A 67 0.28 11.80 -5.08
CA ALA A 67 1.43 12.42 -5.75
C ALA A 67 2.34 13.11 -4.74
N ALA A 68 2.69 12.39 -3.67
CA ALA A 68 3.53 12.88 -2.58
C ALA A 68 4.45 11.78 -2.05
N VAL A 69 5.24 12.09 -1.02
CA VAL A 69 6.03 11.09 -0.28
C VAL A 69 5.17 10.46 0.82
N PHE A 70 5.22 9.14 1.00
CA PHE A 70 4.78 8.45 2.19
C PHE A 70 5.95 7.75 2.86
N GLU A 71 6.28 8.16 4.07
CA GLU A 71 7.39 7.68 4.88
C GLU A 71 6.86 6.83 6.04
N GLY A 72 7.28 5.57 6.12
CA GLY A 72 6.90 4.70 7.23
C GLY A 72 7.76 4.86 8.48
N ASN A 73 8.95 5.46 8.41
CA ASN A 73 9.84 5.72 9.58
C ASN A 73 10.15 4.46 10.43
N GLY A 74 10.07 3.26 9.85
CA GLY A 74 10.25 2.01 10.58
C GLY A 74 9.04 1.56 11.40
N HIS A 75 7.94 2.32 11.36
CA HIS A 75 6.65 1.91 11.91
C HIS A 75 5.90 0.97 10.96
N THR A 76 4.95 0.24 11.53
CA THR A 76 4.08 -0.67 10.77
C THR A 76 2.62 -0.25 10.79
N ILE A 77 1.88 -0.72 9.78
CA ILE A 77 0.43 -0.72 9.77
C ILE A 77 -0.01 -2.17 9.83
N SER A 78 -0.49 -2.57 11.00
CA SER A 78 -1.01 -3.90 11.29
C SER A 78 -2.47 -4.01 10.88
N ASN A 79 -2.84 -5.22 10.43
CA ASN A 79 -4.20 -5.67 10.20
C ASN A 79 -5.00 -4.81 9.20
N LEU A 80 -4.33 -4.12 8.27
CA LEU A 80 -4.99 -3.30 7.25
C LEU A 80 -6.14 -4.09 6.60
N TYR A 81 -7.36 -3.56 6.74
CA TYR A 81 -8.57 -4.20 6.27
C TYR A 81 -9.25 -3.35 5.19
N ILE A 82 -9.43 -3.93 4.01
CA ILE A 82 -10.18 -3.35 2.88
C ILE A 82 -11.01 -4.47 2.25
N SER A 83 -12.34 -4.32 2.24
CA SER A 83 -13.24 -5.29 1.62
C SER A 83 -14.18 -4.60 0.63
N ARG A 84 -13.74 -4.49 -0.64
CA ARG A 84 -14.40 -3.68 -1.67
C ARG A 84 -14.51 -4.43 -3.00
N ALA A 85 -15.08 -5.63 -2.97
CA ALA A 85 -15.12 -6.62 -4.07
C ALA A 85 -15.63 -6.13 -5.44
N THR A 86 -16.34 -5.00 -5.51
CA THR A 86 -16.86 -4.42 -6.76
C THR A 86 -16.08 -3.20 -7.25
N THR A 87 -15.10 -2.72 -6.48
CA THR A 87 -14.37 -1.47 -6.71
C THR A 87 -12.95 -1.74 -7.20
N SER A 88 -12.45 -0.92 -8.12
CA SER A 88 -11.08 -0.98 -8.62
C SER A 88 -10.17 0.03 -7.93
N TYR A 89 -8.85 -0.10 -8.13
CA TYR A 89 -7.83 0.75 -7.51
C TYR A 89 -7.80 0.59 -5.98
N ILE A 90 -7.49 -0.63 -5.56
CA ILE A 90 -7.56 -1.05 -4.16
C ILE A 90 -6.16 -1.27 -3.60
N GLY A 91 -5.95 -0.72 -2.40
CA GLY A 91 -4.74 -0.81 -1.59
C GLY A 91 -4.78 0.27 -0.51
N LEU A 92 -3.73 0.39 0.31
CA LEU A 92 -3.58 1.57 1.18
C LEU A 92 -3.71 2.86 0.35
N PHE A 93 -3.11 2.85 -0.84
CA PHE A 93 -3.29 3.82 -1.91
C PHE A 93 -3.95 3.16 -3.13
N GLY A 94 -4.88 3.84 -3.80
CA GLY A 94 -5.55 3.27 -4.97
C GLY A 94 -4.77 3.50 -6.26
N TYR A 95 -4.33 4.73 -6.48
CA TYR A 95 -3.71 5.22 -7.69
C TYR A 95 -2.62 6.23 -7.33
N ALA A 96 -1.42 6.03 -7.85
CA ALA A 96 -0.28 6.91 -7.61
C ALA A 96 0.42 7.35 -8.90
N GLU A 97 0.88 8.60 -8.89
CA GLU A 97 1.66 9.21 -9.98
C GLU A 97 2.70 10.18 -9.41
N GLY A 98 3.97 9.99 -9.76
CA GLY A 98 5.08 10.77 -9.21
C GLY A 98 5.27 10.59 -7.70
N ALA A 99 4.71 9.55 -7.09
CA ALA A 99 4.76 9.34 -5.66
C ALA A 99 6.01 8.56 -5.22
N THR A 100 6.40 8.74 -3.96
CA THR A 100 7.43 7.91 -3.32
C THR A 100 6.88 7.26 -2.07
N PHE A 101 6.93 5.94 -2.01
CA PHE A 101 6.58 5.14 -0.84
C PHE A 101 7.85 4.50 -0.30
N ARG A 102 8.18 4.72 0.97
CA ARG A 102 9.38 4.11 1.55
C ARG A 102 9.27 3.77 3.02
N ASN A 103 9.98 2.71 3.41
CA ASN A 103 10.08 2.21 4.79
C ASN A 103 8.71 1.80 5.39
N ILE A 104 7.82 1.27 4.56
CA ILE A 104 6.44 0.92 4.96
C ILE A 104 6.35 -0.59 5.20
N GLY A 105 5.93 -0.99 6.40
CA GLY A 105 5.54 -2.36 6.68
C GLY A 105 4.03 -2.50 6.82
N LEU A 106 3.39 -3.30 5.96
CA LEU A 106 2.01 -3.75 6.14
C LEU A 106 2.02 -5.21 6.58
N ASN A 107 1.43 -5.51 7.73
CA ASN A 107 1.45 -6.86 8.32
C ASN A 107 0.20 -7.14 9.14
N GLY A 108 0.20 -8.25 9.89
CA GLY A 108 -0.89 -8.64 10.79
C GLY A 108 -1.66 -9.85 10.29
N GLU A 109 -2.09 -10.71 11.22
CA GLU A 109 -2.79 -11.97 10.92
C GLU A 109 -4.17 -11.72 10.29
N LEU A 110 -4.78 -10.56 10.59
CA LEU A 110 -6.09 -10.15 10.09
C LEU A 110 -5.98 -9.29 8.81
N MET A 111 -4.76 -9.03 8.32
CA MET A 111 -4.56 -8.19 7.14
C MET A 111 -5.27 -8.78 5.92
N HIS A 112 -6.23 -8.01 5.38
CA HIS A 112 -7.09 -8.41 4.28
C HIS A 112 -7.32 -7.26 3.32
N VAL A 113 -6.98 -7.45 2.05
CA VAL A 113 -7.23 -6.48 0.99
C VAL A 113 -7.94 -7.17 -0.16
N SER A 114 -9.23 -6.83 -0.39
CA SER A 114 -10.01 -7.37 -1.49
C SER A 114 -10.68 -6.30 -2.36
N GLY A 115 -10.69 -6.56 -3.67
CA GLY A 115 -11.15 -5.62 -4.69
C GLY A 115 -11.62 -6.28 -5.98
N LYS A 116 -11.94 -5.45 -6.99
CA LYS A 116 -12.23 -5.90 -8.36
C LYS A 116 -10.97 -6.00 -9.20
N ALA A 117 -10.46 -4.86 -9.68
CA ALA A 117 -9.29 -4.78 -10.55
C ALA A 117 -8.28 -3.75 -10.03
N TYR A 118 -7.01 -3.89 -10.42
CA TYR A 118 -5.91 -3.06 -9.90
C TYR A 118 -5.85 -3.15 -8.37
N VAL A 119 -5.59 -4.35 -7.88
CA VAL A 119 -5.53 -4.65 -6.44
C VAL A 119 -4.09 -4.88 -6.02
N GLY A 120 -3.63 -4.11 -5.03
CA GLY A 120 -2.34 -4.23 -4.39
C GLY A 120 -2.46 -4.03 -2.88
N GLY A 121 -1.61 -4.66 -2.07
CA GLY A 121 -1.60 -4.38 -0.63
C GLY A 121 -1.22 -2.92 -0.34
N LEU A 122 -0.15 -2.43 -1.00
CA LEU A 122 0.31 -1.05 -0.82
C LEU A 122 -0.34 -0.08 -1.81
N VAL A 123 -0.26 -0.34 -3.12
CA VAL A 123 -0.83 0.55 -4.15
C VAL A 123 -1.60 -0.21 -5.22
N GLY A 124 -2.86 0.12 -5.48
CA GLY A 124 -3.64 -0.53 -6.55
C GLY A 124 -3.00 -0.40 -7.94
N ARG A 125 -2.66 0.84 -8.33
CA ARG A 125 -1.95 1.15 -9.58
C ARG A 125 -0.89 2.23 -9.40
N ILE A 126 0.33 1.94 -9.82
CA ILE A 126 1.39 2.94 -10.00
C ILE A 126 1.49 3.31 -11.48
N TYR A 127 1.14 4.54 -11.82
CA TYR A 127 1.08 4.98 -13.22
C TYR A 127 2.45 5.38 -13.76
N ASN A 128 2.90 6.61 -13.52
CA ASN A 128 4.16 7.13 -14.06
C ASN A 128 5.08 7.67 -12.97
N GLY A 129 6.37 7.33 -13.03
CA GLY A 129 7.40 7.98 -12.22
C GLY A 129 7.33 7.68 -10.72
N ASN A 130 6.76 6.54 -10.30
CA ASN A 130 6.63 6.20 -8.89
C ASN A 130 7.84 5.43 -8.37
N THR A 131 8.11 5.56 -7.07
CA THR A 131 9.16 4.84 -6.37
C THR A 131 8.59 4.10 -5.15
N ILE A 132 8.80 2.80 -5.05
CA ILE A 132 8.53 1.99 -3.85
C ILE A 132 9.85 1.38 -3.38
N ILE A 133 10.30 1.72 -2.17
CA ILE A 133 11.60 1.29 -1.65
C ILE A 133 11.46 0.77 -0.21
N ASN A 134 12.18 -0.31 0.13
CA ASN A 134 12.29 -0.80 1.50
C ASN A 134 10.92 -0.98 2.16
N SER A 135 9.98 -1.59 1.43
CA SER A 135 8.60 -1.72 1.86
C SER A 135 8.14 -3.16 1.72
N TYR A 136 7.24 -3.60 2.58
CA TYR A 136 6.76 -4.97 2.55
C TYR A 136 5.28 -5.10 2.85
N VAL A 137 4.70 -6.19 2.36
CA VAL A 137 3.31 -6.57 2.59
C VAL A 137 3.26 -8.02 3.03
N SER A 138 2.61 -8.29 4.16
CA SER A 138 2.39 -9.64 4.70
C SER A 138 0.92 -9.82 5.06
N GLY A 139 0.13 -10.42 4.17
CA GLY A 139 -1.31 -10.59 4.40
C GLY A 139 -2.03 -11.33 3.29
N HIS A 140 -3.36 -11.24 3.28
CA HIS A 140 -4.21 -11.80 2.23
C HIS A 140 -4.65 -10.72 1.24
N ILE A 141 -4.29 -10.89 -0.03
CA ILE A 141 -4.67 -9.99 -1.12
C ILE A 141 -5.51 -10.77 -2.14
N SER A 142 -6.69 -10.25 -2.49
CA SER A 142 -7.57 -10.89 -3.46
C SER A 142 -8.24 -9.91 -4.43
N GLY A 143 -8.42 -10.34 -5.69
CA GLY A 143 -9.18 -9.58 -6.67
C GLY A 143 -9.95 -10.49 -7.63
N ASN A 144 -11.14 -10.09 -8.06
CA ASN A 144 -11.98 -10.89 -8.97
C ASN A 144 -11.95 -10.41 -10.44
N GLY A 145 -11.07 -9.47 -10.76
CA GLY A 145 -10.85 -8.92 -12.10
C GLY A 145 -9.38 -8.92 -12.51
N ASP A 146 -9.01 -7.97 -13.35
CA ASP A 146 -7.64 -7.84 -13.87
C ASP A 146 -6.67 -7.19 -12.88
N TYR A 147 -5.43 -7.66 -12.91
CA TYR A 147 -4.27 -7.05 -12.27
C TYR A 147 -4.34 -7.10 -10.75
N VAL A 148 -3.88 -8.24 -10.21
CA VAL A 148 -3.75 -8.45 -8.77
C VAL A 148 -2.29 -8.72 -8.44
N GLY A 149 -1.71 -7.91 -7.56
CA GLY A 149 -0.34 -8.09 -7.10
C GLY A 149 -0.23 -7.91 -5.60
N GLY A 150 0.77 -8.53 -4.97
CA GLY A 150 0.97 -8.38 -3.53
C GLY A 150 1.30 -6.95 -3.09
N LEU A 151 2.21 -6.29 -3.82
CA LEU A 151 2.60 -4.90 -3.56
C LEU A 151 1.76 -3.92 -4.40
N SER A 152 1.63 -4.20 -5.70
CA SER A 152 0.79 -3.41 -6.61
C SER A 152 0.10 -4.23 -7.68
N GLY A 153 -1.14 -3.89 -8.03
CA GLY A 153 -1.86 -4.56 -9.11
C GLY A 153 -1.20 -4.32 -10.46
N HIS A 154 -0.87 -3.08 -10.77
CA HIS A 154 -0.35 -2.70 -12.08
C HIS A 154 0.69 -1.58 -12.00
N ALA A 155 1.82 -1.79 -12.68
CA ALA A 155 2.87 -0.80 -12.89
C ALA A 155 2.93 -0.40 -14.37
N TYR A 156 2.66 0.88 -14.67
CA TYR A 156 2.55 1.32 -16.05
C TYR A 156 3.89 1.74 -16.68
N SER A 157 4.49 2.86 -16.27
CA SER A 157 5.74 3.35 -16.87
C SER A 157 6.68 4.03 -15.88
N ASN A 158 7.99 3.88 -16.09
CA ASN A 158 9.06 4.62 -15.38
C ASN A 158 8.97 4.49 -13.85
N ASN A 159 8.61 3.30 -13.34
CA ASN A 159 8.52 3.05 -11.91
C ASN A 159 9.77 2.33 -11.40
N LEU A 160 10.12 2.56 -10.14
CA LEU A 160 11.17 1.84 -9.43
C LEU A 160 10.57 1.10 -8.23
N ILE A 161 10.73 -0.21 -8.19
CA ILE A 161 10.44 -1.05 -7.02
C ILE A 161 11.76 -1.65 -6.56
N ARG A 162 12.17 -1.36 -5.33
CA ARG A 162 13.47 -1.80 -4.83
C ARG A 162 13.42 -2.26 -3.38
N ALA A 163 14.21 -3.29 -3.05
CA ALA A 163 14.35 -3.79 -1.69
C ALA A 163 12.99 -4.05 -1.00
N SER A 164 12.02 -4.56 -1.76
CA SER A 164 10.64 -4.70 -1.29
C SER A 164 10.19 -6.15 -1.42
N PHE A 165 9.35 -6.62 -0.50
CA PHE A 165 8.92 -8.01 -0.53
C PHE A 165 7.47 -8.24 -0.13
N VAL A 166 6.94 -9.39 -0.53
CA VAL A 166 5.58 -9.81 -0.19
C VAL A 166 5.59 -11.23 0.36
N THR A 167 4.86 -11.45 1.45
CA THR A 167 4.55 -12.76 2.03
C THR A 167 3.03 -12.93 2.18
N GLY A 168 2.55 -14.13 2.54
CA GLY A 168 1.13 -14.42 2.70
C GLY A 168 0.49 -15.04 1.45
N SER A 169 -0.63 -14.50 0.99
CA SER A 169 -1.36 -15.05 -0.16
C SER A 169 -1.88 -13.96 -1.10
N VAL A 170 -1.79 -14.24 -2.40
CA VAL A 170 -2.29 -13.38 -3.49
C VAL A 170 -3.17 -14.24 -4.39
N SER A 171 -4.43 -13.85 -4.57
CA SER A 171 -5.39 -14.55 -5.43
C SER A 171 -6.04 -13.60 -6.43
N GLY A 172 -6.11 -14.01 -7.70
CA GLY A 172 -6.65 -13.13 -8.74
C GLY A 172 -7.17 -13.88 -9.95
N ALA A 173 -8.19 -13.32 -10.62
CA ALA A 173 -8.78 -13.91 -11.82
C ALA A 173 -7.88 -13.80 -13.06
N ALA A 174 -7.25 -12.64 -13.27
CA ALA A 174 -6.38 -12.42 -14.43
C ALA A 174 -5.18 -11.52 -14.10
N HIS A 175 -4.01 -11.86 -14.66
CA HIS A 175 -2.74 -11.14 -14.43
C HIS A 175 -2.40 -11.03 -12.93
N THR A 176 -2.17 -12.19 -12.31
CA THR A 176 -1.90 -12.32 -10.87
C THR A 176 -0.41 -12.56 -10.63
N GLY A 177 0.22 -11.74 -9.79
CA GLY A 177 1.65 -11.87 -9.49
C GLY A 177 1.97 -11.67 -8.00
N GLY A 178 2.97 -12.38 -7.49
CA GLY A 178 3.31 -12.32 -6.06
C GLY A 178 3.82 -10.95 -5.59
N LEU A 179 4.40 -10.15 -6.51
CA LEU A 179 4.86 -8.78 -6.22
C LEU A 179 4.02 -7.74 -6.99
N ILE A 180 3.97 -7.85 -8.32
CA ILE A 180 3.17 -6.99 -9.20
C ILE A 180 2.33 -7.86 -10.13
N GLY A 181 1.05 -7.52 -10.33
CA GLY A 181 0.16 -8.29 -11.23
C GLY A 181 0.53 -8.14 -12.71
N ARG A 182 0.78 -6.90 -13.16
CA ARG A 182 1.30 -6.62 -14.51
C ARG A 182 2.24 -5.42 -14.53
N VAL A 183 3.35 -5.58 -15.25
CA VAL A 183 4.25 -4.50 -15.65
C VAL A 183 4.04 -4.21 -17.14
N TYR A 184 3.79 -2.96 -17.51
CA TYR A 184 3.56 -2.57 -18.90
C TYR A 184 4.84 -2.08 -19.60
N SER A 185 5.52 -1.07 -19.06
CA SER A 185 6.71 -0.46 -19.67
C SER A 185 7.68 0.09 -18.61
N SER A 186 8.97 0.12 -18.95
CA SER A 186 10.06 0.81 -18.23
C SER A 186 9.96 0.81 -16.70
N THR A 187 9.66 -0.34 -16.09
CA THR A 187 9.62 -0.49 -14.63
C THR A 187 10.79 -1.33 -14.20
N THR A 188 11.60 -0.81 -13.28
CA THR A 188 12.73 -1.52 -12.69
C THR A 188 12.30 -2.17 -11.40
N ILE A 189 12.48 -3.49 -11.30
CA ILE A 189 12.32 -4.25 -10.06
C ILE A 189 13.70 -4.74 -9.66
N ASP A 190 14.21 -4.28 -8.52
CA ASP A 190 15.57 -4.56 -8.04
C ASP A 190 15.55 -5.05 -6.58
N ALA A 191 16.41 -6.01 -6.24
CA ALA A 191 16.53 -6.57 -4.89
C ALA A 191 15.18 -6.87 -4.19
N SER A 192 14.17 -7.31 -4.95
CA SER A 192 12.79 -7.49 -4.46
C SER A 192 12.33 -8.91 -4.74
N PHE A 193 11.53 -9.48 -3.85
CA PHE A 193 11.09 -10.87 -3.96
C PHE A 193 9.67 -11.07 -3.43
N SER A 194 9.08 -12.22 -3.72
CA SER A 194 7.82 -12.64 -3.11
C SER A 194 7.94 -14.09 -2.69
N THR A 195 7.49 -14.40 -1.48
CA THR A 195 7.26 -15.78 -1.01
C THR A 195 5.78 -16.06 -0.79
N ALA A 196 4.90 -15.18 -1.29
CA ALA A 196 3.47 -15.38 -1.17
C ALA A 196 3.01 -16.58 -2.02
N SER A 197 2.00 -17.29 -1.52
CA SER A 197 1.26 -18.25 -2.35
C SER A 197 0.44 -17.47 -3.39
N VAL A 198 0.56 -17.85 -4.67
CA VAL A 198 -0.13 -17.16 -5.77
C VAL A 198 -1.10 -18.12 -6.43
N THR A 199 -2.39 -17.76 -6.45
CA THR A 199 -3.47 -18.59 -7.02
C THR A 199 -4.21 -17.82 -8.11
N GLY A 200 -4.38 -18.44 -9.28
CA GLY A 200 -5.34 -18.01 -10.30
C GLY A 200 -6.71 -18.63 -10.02
N THR A 201 -7.79 -17.85 -10.12
CA THR A 201 -9.17 -18.30 -9.82
C THR A 201 -10.06 -18.32 -11.04
#